data_AF-A0A839LDL5-F1
#
_entry.id   AF-A0A839LDL5-F1
#
_cell.length_a   1.000
_cell.length_b   1.000
_cell.length_c   1.000
_cell.angle_alpha   90.00
_cell.angle_beta   90.00
_cell.angle_gamma   90.00
#
_symmetry.space_group_name_H-M   'P 1'
#
loop_
_entity.id
_entity.type
_entity.pdbx_description
1 polymer ?
#
loop_
_entity_poly.entity_id
_entity_poly.type
_entity_poly.pdbx_seq_one_letter_code
_entity_poly.pdbx_strand_id
1 'polypeptide(L)'
;MQAPAMDEPVIAMLKPDAQERGLANEVLAAVRDAGFQESLRRVVQLDEARVRRLFLHPLPAYVQHLCSRPVSLHLLQGGGGAEAFYDCKCAIRRHFGVPSKVRNLIHGTDEGTEYHLFLDAFFPELAPRQYSAGADLDLRWPAETTLQQALDCLRQLDEDSQFRHVSVSLTPAQADLCALQRRDWKRLRLGFAALHALPASAGGVGRLLLHARAQEDVRPLLALSDPKALLADMADPGRAVTLTDIDIPASELAAYANELRKPAPEVDRVLWAYPCLRWVAQLQLQGVSRLGVFQPRQPLMAAEFLSDIARLLGLQACGGSAGRCAVGAFSISGRRAQGLHGQDGSSITTPPMTPPAVPARHSEASA
;
A
#
# COMPACT_ATOMS: atom_id res chain seq x y z
N MET A 1 17.77 4.37 -30.55
CA MET A 1 17.93 4.67 -29.11
C MET A 1 16.55 4.95 -28.55
N GLN A 2 16.07 4.13 -27.60
CA GLN A 2 14.87 4.48 -26.83
C GLN A 2 15.23 5.67 -25.95
N ALA A 3 14.37 6.70 -25.92
CA ALA A 3 14.48 7.75 -24.91
C ALA A 3 14.44 7.08 -23.52
N PRO A 4 15.28 7.49 -22.56
CA PRO A 4 15.17 6.99 -21.20
C PRO A 4 13.72 7.18 -20.76
N ALA A 5 13.13 6.13 -20.18
CA ALA A 5 11.80 6.23 -19.60
C ALA A 5 11.83 7.41 -18.62
N MET A 6 11.05 8.45 -18.89
CA MET A 6 10.97 9.58 -17.98
C MET A 6 10.25 9.08 -16.74
N ASP A 7 10.96 9.09 -15.61
CA ASP A 7 10.39 8.69 -14.33
C ASP A 7 9.09 9.45 -14.05
N GLU A 8 8.16 8.77 -13.37
CA GLU A 8 6.89 9.38 -12.97
C GLU A 8 7.16 10.60 -12.07
N PRO A 9 6.51 11.76 -12.32
CA PRO A 9 6.68 12.90 -11.45
C PRO A 9 6.14 12.56 -10.06
N VAL A 10 6.74 13.15 -9.03
CA VAL A 10 6.37 12.90 -7.63
C VAL A 10 5.60 14.09 -7.08
N ILE A 11 4.63 13.85 -6.19
CA ILE A 11 3.93 14.92 -5.48
C ILE A 11 4.51 15.07 -4.08
N ALA A 12 5.05 16.24 -3.79
CA ALA A 12 5.49 16.63 -2.47
C ALA A 12 4.48 17.57 -1.81
N MET A 13 4.17 17.35 -0.55
CA MET A 13 3.37 18.24 0.28
C MET A 13 4.23 18.82 1.40
N LEU A 14 4.47 20.14 1.40
CA LEU A 14 4.95 20.81 2.59
C LEU A 14 3.80 20.93 3.59
N LYS A 15 4.06 20.40 4.78
CA LYS A 15 3.13 20.40 5.90
C LYS A 15 3.14 21.76 6.60
N PRO A 16 2.13 22.04 7.45
CA PRO A 16 2.05 23.31 8.17
C PRO A 16 3.31 23.65 8.96
N ASP A 17 3.97 22.65 9.56
CA ASP A 17 5.17 22.86 10.37
C ASP A 17 6.38 23.34 9.58
N ALA A 18 6.44 23.14 8.26
CA ALA A 18 7.49 23.73 7.43
C ALA A 18 7.35 25.25 7.36
N GLN A 19 6.12 25.76 7.22
CA GLN A 19 5.86 27.20 7.19
C GLN A 19 6.00 27.81 8.58
N GLU A 20 5.49 27.14 9.61
CA GLU A 20 5.55 27.61 11.01
C GLU A 20 6.98 27.82 11.51
N ARG A 21 7.89 26.97 11.05
CA ARG A 21 9.31 27.04 11.42
C ARG A 21 10.12 27.96 10.50
N GLY A 22 9.49 28.57 9.49
CA GLY A 22 10.18 29.36 8.48
C GLY A 22 11.08 28.54 7.55
N LEU A 23 10.88 27.21 7.48
CA LEU A 23 11.77 26.26 6.78
C LEU A 23 11.32 25.91 5.35
N ALA A 24 10.21 26.48 4.87
CA ALA A 24 9.62 26.06 3.60
C ALA A 24 10.57 26.25 2.40
N ASN A 25 11.33 27.36 2.39
CA ASN A 25 12.26 27.66 1.30
C ASN A 25 13.50 26.77 1.35
N GLU A 26 14.05 26.49 2.54
CA GLU A 26 15.20 25.61 2.68
C GLU A 26 14.84 24.14 2.37
N VAL A 27 13.63 23.70 2.74
CA VAL A 27 13.14 22.38 2.35
C VAL A 27 13.04 22.25 0.83
N LEU A 28 12.49 23.26 0.13
CA LEU A 28 12.42 23.24 -1.34
C LEU A 28 13.80 23.38 -2.00
N ALA A 29 14.73 24.11 -1.38
CA ALA A 29 16.12 24.16 -1.83
C ALA A 29 16.76 22.77 -1.76
N ALA A 30 16.62 22.07 -0.63
CA ALA A 30 17.13 20.70 -0.49
C ALA A 30 16.50 19.72 -1.50
N VAL A 31 15.22 19.87 -1.82
CA VAL A 31 14.55 19.10 -2.88
C VAL A 31 15.20 19.36 -4.25
N ARG A 32 15.48 20.63 -4.59
CA ARG A 32 16.17 20.99 -5.84
C ARG A 32 17.60 20.49 -5.89
N ASP A 33 18.33 20.59 -4.78
CA ASP A 33 19.71 20.12 -4.67
C ASP A 33 19.79 18.59 -4.85
N ALA A 34 18.72 17.87 -4.50
CA ALA A 34 18.56 16.44 -4.77
C ALA A 34 18.17 16.12 -6.24
N GLY A 35 18.07 17.12 -7.12
CA GLY A 35 17.81 16.93 -8.55
C GLY A 35 16.33 16.95 -8.96
N PHE A 36 15.42 17.32 -8.05
CA PHE A 36 13.99 17.45 -8.36
C PHE A 36 13.63 18.89 -8.75
N GLN A 37 12.96 19.06 -9.88
CA GLN A 37 12.48 20.34 -10.39
C GLN A 37 10.97 20.47 -10.21
N GLU A 38 10.51 21.58 -9.65
CA GLU A 38 9.08 21.88 -9.53
C GLU A 38 8.49 22.26 -10.88
N SER A 39 7.46 21.55 -11.32
CA SER A 39 6.69 21.88 -12.53
C SER A 39 5.40 22.63 -12.21
N LEU A 40 4.73 22.28 -11.10
CA LEU A 40 3.48 22.92 -10.67
C LEU A 40 3.41 23.01 -9.16
N ARG A 41 2.71 24.05 -8.68
CA ARG A 41 2.46 24.27 -7.25
C ARG A 41 1.01 24.64 -7.00
N ARG A 42 0.48 24.15 -5.87
CA ARG A 42 -0.83 24.55 -5.31
C ARG A 42 -0.69 24.81 -3.82
N VAL A 43 -1.45 25.75 -3.29
CA VAL A 43 -1.59 25.97 -1.84
C VAL A 43 -3.04 25.71 -1.49
N VAL A 44 -3.29 24.82 -0.54
CA VAL A 44 -4.63 24.33 -0.24
C VAL A 44 -4.82 24.23 1.27
N GLN A 45 -5.97 24.71 1.76
CA GLN A 45 -6.44 24.41 3.10
C GLN A 45 -7.15 23.06 3.08
N LEU A 46 -6.67 22.10 3.87
CA LEU A 46 -7.33 20.80 4.00
C LEU A 46 -8.36 20.85 5.13
N ASP A 47 -9.46 20.14 4.93
CA ASP A 47 -10.41 19.78 5.98
C ASP A 47 -10.24 18.31 6.38
N GLU A 48 -10.85 17.92 7.50
CA GLU A 48 -10.72 16.58 8.04
C GLU A 48 -11.22 15.50 7.06
N ALA A 49 -12.32 15.75 6.36
CA ALA A 49 -12.88 14.80 5.39
C ALA A 49 -11.90 14.52 4.24
N ARG A 50 -11.24 15.57 3.73
CA ARG A 50 -10.25 15.48 2.67
C ARG A 50 -8.97 14.81 3.16
N VAL A 51 -8.48 15.10 4.36
CA VAL A 51 -7.33 14.37 4.94
C VAL A 51 -7.66 12.88 5.08
N ARG A 52 -8.83 12.53 5.62
CA ARG A 52 -9.25 11.11 5.78
C ARG A 52 -9.43 10.38 4.45
N ARG A 53 -9.71 11.09 3.37
CA ARG A 53 -9.82 10.52 2.02
C ARG A 53 -8.45 10.31 1.36
N LEU A 54 -7.51 11.23 1.57
CA LEU A 54 -6.21 11.23 0.90
C LEU A 54 -5.18 10.34 1.59
N PHE A 55 -5.23 10.24 2.91
CA PHE A 55 -4.25 9.49 3.70
C PHE A 55 -4.86 8.20 4.27
N LEU A 56 -4.07 7.13 4.27
CA LEU A 56 -4.45 5.88 4.93
C LEU A 56 -4.37 6.04 6.45
N HIS A 57 -5.48 5.86 7.15
CA HIS A 57 -5.56 5.84 8.62
C HIS A 57 -4.84 6.99 9.34
N PRO A 58 -5.13 8.26 9.01
CA PRO A 58 -4.44 9.37 9.66
C PRO A 58 -4.78 9.37 11.15
N LEU A 59 -3.74 9.39 11.99
CA LEU A 59 -3.89 9.59 13.42
C LEU A 59 -4.66 10.91 13.67
N PRO A 60 -5.48 11.02 14.74
CA PRO A 60 -6.18 12.26 15.03
C PRO A 60 -5.26 13.49 15.08
N ALA A 61 -4.08 13.36 15.68
CA ALA A 61 -3.06 14.42 15.70
C ALA A 61 -2.53 14.77 14.28
N TYR A 62 -2.50 13.81 13.36
CA TYR A 62 -2.12 14.02 11.98
C TYR A 62 -3.17 14.82 11.21
N VAL A 63 -4.45 14.46 11.39
CA VAL A 63 -5.58 15.21 10.84
C VAL A 63 -5.56 16.64 11.36
N GLN A 64 -5.49 16.81 12.69
CA GLN A 64 -5.44 18.13 13.32
C GLN A 64 -4.26 18.97 12.78
N HIS A 65 -3.08 18.35 12.64
CA HIS A 65 -1.90 19.03 12.10
C HIS A 65 -2.14 19.50 10.67
N LEU A 66 -2.56 18.62 9.75
CA LEU A 66 -2.76 18.98 8.35
C LEU A 66 -3.91 19.97 8.11
N CYS A 67 -4.91 19.99 8.98
CA CYS A 67 -6.00 20.95 8.93
C CYS A 67 -5.67 22.30 9.61
N SER A 68 -4.56 22.40 10.34
CA SER A 68 -4.25 23.59 11.14
C SER A 68 -3.93 24.83 10.30
N ARG A 69 -3.34 24.64 9.11
CA ARG A 69 -2.96 25.71 8.17
C ARG A 69 -2.91 25.18 6.74
N PRO A 70 -2.83 26.07 5.73
CA PRO A 70 -2.66 25.64 4.34
C PRO A 70 -1.36 24.86 4.14
N VAL A 71 -1.47 23.77 3.39
CA VAL A 71 -0.32 23.00 2.88
C VAL A 71 0.03 23.48 1.48
N SER A 72 1.28 23.28 1.06
CA SER A 72 1.66 23.48 -0.34
C SER A 72 2.01 22.16 -1.01
N LEU A 73 1.38 21.90 -2.15
CA LEU A 73 1.56 20.72 -2.98
C LEU A 73 2.44 21.12 -4.16
N HIS A 74 3.43 20.29 -4.45
CA HIS A 74 4.46 20.52 -5.46
C HIS A 74 4.54 19.28 -6.33
N LEU A 75 4.24 19.42 -7.61
CA LEU A 75 4.52 18.38 -8.59
C LEU A 75 5.97 18.55 -9.03
N LEU A 76 6.76 17.51 -8.84
CA LEU A 76 8.20 17.52 -9.03
C LEU A 76 8.60 16.51 -10.09
N GLN A 77 9.61 16.86 -10.89
CA GLN A 77 10.22 15.98 -11.87
C GLN A 77 11.70 15.81 -11.54
N GLY A 78 12.17 14.56 -11.45
CA GLY A 78 13.55 14.23 -11.13
C GLY A 78 13.86 12.78 -11.49
N GLY A 79 15.15 12.43 -11.52
CA GLY A 79 15.57 11.04 -11.74
C GLY A 79 15.34 10.18 -10.50
N GLY A 80 14.98 8.91 -10.71
CA GLY A 80 14.80 7.91 -9.66
C GLY A 80 13.41 7.89 -9.01
N GLY A 81 12.44 8.64 -9.54
CA GLY A 81 11.02 8.53 -9.15
C GLY A 81 10.74 8.76 -7.66
N ALA A 82 9.75 8.04 -7.13
CA ALA A 82 9.34 8.20 -5.74
C ALA A 82 10.34 7.59 -4.74
N GLU A 83 11.10 6.58 -5.14
CA GLU A 83 12.15 5.98 -4.31
C GLU A 83 13.25 7.01 -4.00
N ALA A 84 13.81 7.65 -5.03
CA ALA A 84 14.78 8.72 -4.84
C ALA A 84 14.18 9.91 -4.05
N PHE A 85 12.89 10.21 -4.26
CA PHE A 85 12.22 11.25 -3.50
C PHE A 85 12.01 10.87 -2.02
N TYR A 86 11.76 9.59 -1.73
CA TYR A 86 11.65 9.07 -0.38
C TYR A 86 12.97 9.27 0.39
N ASP A 87 14.10 8.97 -0.25
CA ASP A 87 15.43 9.20 0.33
C ASP A 87 15.71 10.69 0.57
N CYS A 88 15.36 11.54 -0.40
CA CYS A 88 15.42 12.99 -0.27
C CYS A 88 14.59 13.50 0.93
N LYS A 89 13.33 13.07 1.04
CA LYS A 89 12.43 13.35 2.16
C LYS A 89 13.06 12.93 3.49
N CYS A 90 13.66 11.74 3.56
CA CYS A 90 14.32 11.24 4.76
C CYS A 90 15.59 12.03 5.12
N ALA A 91 16.38 12.46 4.12
CA ALA A 91 17.54 13.32 4.32
C ALA A 91 17.14 14.71 4.86
N ILE A 92 16.12 15.34 4.27
CA ILE A 92 15.55 16.62 4.72
C ILE A 92 15.12 16.54 6.19
N ARG A 93 14.35 15.50 6.55
CA ARG A 93 13.85 15.32 7.92
C ARG A 93 14.99 15.14 8.92
N ARG A 94 16.08 14.46 8.54
CA ARG A 94 17.28 14.32 9.37
C ARG A 94 18.00 15.66 9.52
N HIS A 95 18.23 16.38 8.41
CA HIS A 95 18.97 17.63 8.40
C HIS A 95 18.31 18.70 9.28
N PHE A 96 17.00 18.89 9.15
CA PHE A 96 16.29 19.95 9.88
C PHE A 96 15.85 19.58 11.29
N GLY A 97 16.03 18.31 11.70
CA GLY A 97 15.53 17.80 12.97
C GLY A 97 14.00 17.89 13.08
N VAL A 98 13.30 16.77 12.91
CA VAL A 98 11.84 16.75 13.01
C VAL A 98 11.39 16.34 14.41
N PRO A 99 10.49 17.10 15.05
CA PRO A 99 10.08 16.84 16.44
C PRO A 99 9.18 15.61 16.58
N SER A 100 8.57 15.11 15.50
CA SER A 100 7.71 13.91 15.52
C SER A 100 7.44 13.37 14.13
N LYS A 101 6.83 12.18 14.02
CA LYS A 101 6.30 11.64 12.75
C LYS A 101 5.12 12.42 12.17
N VAL A 102 4.38 13.17 12.99
CA VAL A 102 3.25 13.99 12.51
C VAL A 102 3.76 15.29 11.90
N ARG A 103 4.60 15.99 12.67
CA ARG A 103 5.22 17.27 12.34
C ARG A 103 6.63 17.02 11.80
N ASN A 104 6.70 16.62 10.54
CA ASN A 104 7.95 16.25 9.86
C ASN A 104 8.16 16.96 8.52
N LEU A 105 7.72 18.21 8.43
CA LEU A 105 7.96 19.21 7.39
C LEU A 105 7.38 18.90 6.00
N ILE A 106 7.62 17.71 5.48
CA ILE A 106 7.33 17.33 4.11
C ILE A 106 6.76 15.91 4.07
N HIS A 107 5.79 15.69 3.22
CA HIS A 107 5.29 14.39 2.80
C HIS A 107 5.56 14.23 1.30
N GLY A 108 5.86 13.02 0.87
CA GLY A 108 5.90 12.64 -0.54
C GLY A 108 4.91 11.51 -0.71
N THR A 109 4.11 11.58 -1.76
CA THR A 109 3.15 10.51 -2.08
C THR A 109 3.90 9.23 -2.42
N ASP A 110 3.42 8.12 -1.90
CA ASP A 110 3.88 6.80 -2.35
C ASP A 110 3.41 6.55 -3.80
N GLU A 111 4.14 5.70 -4.52
CA GLU A 111 3.79 5.34 -5.91
C GLU A 111 2.41 4.70 -6.00
N GLY A 112 1.75 4.94 -7.15
CA GLY A 112 0.43 4.41 -7.43
C GLY A 112 -0.69 5.17 -6.70
N THR A 113 -1.44 4.49 -5.83
CA THR A 113 -2.74 5.00 -5.35
C THR A 113 -2.65 6.37 -4.67
N GLU A 114 -1.74 6.56 -3.71
CA GLU A 114 -1.64 7.85 -3.02
C GLU A 114 -1.28 8.98 -4.00
N TYR A 115 -0.28 8.75 -4.87
CA TYR A 115 0.06 9.69 -5.92
C TYR A 115 -1.16 10.06 -6.79
N HIS A 116 -1.93 9.09 -7.29
CA HIS A 116 -3.08 9.38 -8.13
C HIS A 116 -4.24 10.05 -7.37
N LEU A 117 -4.46 9.71 -6.10
CA LEU A 117 -5.42 10.42 -5.25
C LEU A 117 -5.07 11.90 -5.13
N PHE A 118 -3.78 12.20 -4.95
CA PHE A 118 -3.30 13.58 -4.88
C PHE A 118 -3.34 14.27 -6.24
N LEU A 119 -2.96 13.57 -7.32
CA LEU A 119 -3.01 14.09 -8.67
C LEU A 119 -4.46 14.48 -9.03
N ASP A 120 -5.42 13.57 -8.83
CA ASP A 120 -6.85 13.84 -9.06
C ASP A 120 -7.39 14.97 -8.17
N ALA A 121 -6.92 15.07 -6.93
CA ALA A 121 -7.41 16.06 -5.97
C ALA A 121 -6.85 17.47 -6.19
N PHE A 122 -5.60 17.58 -6.66
CA PHE A 122 -4.85 18.84 -6.64
C PHE A 122 -4.32 19.27 -8.02
N PHE A 123 -4.23 18.35 -8.98
CA PHE A 123 -3.78 18.59 -10.35
C PHE A 123 -4.68 17.87 -11.38
N PRO A 124 -6.02 18.03 -11.33
CA PRO A 124 -6.96 17.29 -12.17
C PRO A 124 -6.83 17.56 -13.67
N GLU A 125 -6.12 18.64 -14.04
CA GLU A 125 -5.77 18.97 -15.42
C GLU A 125 -4.71 18.02 -16.02
N LEU A 126 -4.02 17.26 -15.18
CA LEU A 126 -3.00 16.31 -15.63
C LEU A 126 -3.61 14.93 -15.81
N ALA A 127 -3.32 14.31 -16.95
CA ALA A 127 -3.57 12.89 -17.11
C ALA A 127 -2.65 12.10 -16.14
N PRO A 128 -3.19 11.09 -15.42
CA PRO A 128 -2.36 10.14 -14.70
C PRO A 128 -1.27 9.59 -15.62
N ARG A 129 -0.01 9.74 -15.20
CA ARG A 129 1.09 9.01 -15.83
C ARG A 129 1.04 7.56 -15.31
N GLN A 130 1.65 6.63 -16.05
CA GLN A 130 1.52 5.20 -15.77
C GLN A 130 1.99 4.88 -14.35
N TYR A 131 1.25 4.01 -13.65
CA TYR A 131 1.64 3.46 -12.36
C TYR A 131 3.04 2.83 -12.45
N SER A 132 3.90 3.16 -11.48
CA SER A 132 5.32 2.77 -11.42
C SER A 132 5.59 1.44 -10.69
N ALA A 133 4.57 0.82 -10.08
CA ALA A 133 4.72 -0.47 -9.41
C ALA A 133 4.75 -1.66 -10.38
N GLY A 134 5.31 -2.80 -9.94
CA GLY A 134 5.41 -4.04 -10.72
C GLY A 134 4.08 -4.59 -11.25
N ALA A 135 2.94 -4.10 -10.75
CA ALA A 135 1.63 -4.11 -11.40
C ALA A 135 0.82 -2.90 -10.89
N ASP A 136 -0.10 -2.38 -11.70
CA ASP A 136 -1.03 -1.32 -11.29
C ASP A 136 -1.95 -1.83 -10.18
N LEU A 137 -2.31 -3.12 -10.28
CA LEU A 137 -3.29 -3.79 -9.46
C LEU A 137 -2.86 -5.21 -9.06
N ASP A 138 -3.03 -5.62 -7.80
CA ASP A 138 -3.10 -7.04 -7.41
C ASP A 138 -4.58 -7.44 -7.22
N LEU A 139 -5.05 -8.36 -8.07
CA LEU A 139 -6.42 -8.84 -8.10
C LEU A 139 -6.52 -10.21 -7.45
N ARG A 140 -7.32 -10.27 -6.38
CA ARG A 140 -7.65 -11.49 -5.64
C ARG A 140 -9.16 -11.65 -5.61
N TRP A 141 -9.63 -12.80 -6.05
CA TRP A 141 -11.06 -13.13 -6.03
C TRP A 141 -11.42 -14.03 -4.85
N PRO A 142 -12.67 -13.97 -4.36
CA PRO A 142 -13.24 -15.00 -3.50
C PRO A 142 -13.08 -16.40 -4.12
N ALA A 143 -12.93 -17.43 -3.27
CA ALA A 143 -12.63 -18.79 -3.71
C ALA A 143 -13.70 -19.37 -4.65
N GLU A 144 -14.95 -18.92 -4.49
CA GLU A 144 -16.13 -19.33 -5.26
C GLU A 144 -16.29 -18.59 -6.60
N THR A 145 -15.37 -17.70 -6.95
CA THR A 145 -15.47 -16.91 -8.19
C THR A 145 -15.29 -17.81 -9.40
N THR A 146 -16.29 -17.80 -10.28
CA THR A 146 -16.28 -18.55 -11.53
C THR A 146 -15.39 -17.88 -12.59
N LEU A 147 -14.91 -18.67 -13.55
CA LEU A 147 -14.18 -18.14 -14.71
C LEU A 147 -14.94 -17.03 -15.44
N GLN A 148 -16.26 -17.15 -15.59
CA GLN A 148 -17.06 -16.14 -16.28
C GLN A 148 -17.07 -14.80 -15.51
N GLN A 149 -17.26 -14.84 -14.19
CA GLN A 149 -17.22 -13.64 -13.34
C GLN A 149 -15.83 -12.97 -13.39
N ALA A 150 -14.76 -13.75 -13.33
CA ALA A 150 -13.39 -13.23 -13.45
C ALA A 150 -13.13 -12.60 -14.83
N LEU A 151 -13.62 -13.22 -15.90
CA LEU A 151 -13.53 -12.67 -17.26
C LEU A 151 -14.32 -11.37 -17.40
N ASP A 152 -15.55 -11.30 -16.89
CA ASP A 152 -16.38 -10.10 -16.96
C ASP A 152 -15.72 -8.94 -16.21
N CYS A 153 -15.17 -9.23 -15.03
CA CYS A 153 -14.40 -8.29 -14.23
C CYS A 153 -13.18 -7.74 -14.98
N LEU A 154 -12.35 -8.61 -15.57
CA LEU A 154 -11.18 -8.18 -16.32
C LEU A 154 -11.53 -7.44 -17.62
N ARG A 155 -12.62 -7.83 -18.32
CA ARG A 155 -13.11 -7.08 -19.50
C ARG A 155 -13.51 -5.66 -19.12
N GLN A 156 -14.23 -5.51 -18.01
CA GLN A 156 -14.58 -4.19 -17.51
C GLN A 156 -13.33 -3.36 -17.17
N LEU A 157 -12.31 -3.97 -16.55
CA LEU A 157 -11.05 -3.25 -16.29
C LEU A 157 -10.34 -2.86 -17.59
N ASP A 158 -10.31 -3.74 -18.58
CA ASP A 158 -9.67 -3.48 -19.89
C ASP A 158 -10.37 -2.34 -20.64
N GLU A 159 -11.70 -2.24 -20.53
CA GLU A 159 -12.52 -1.26 -21.23
C GLU A 159 -12.64 0.07 -20.47
N ASP A 160 -12.91 0.04 -19.17
CA ASP A 160 -13.37 1.20 -18.40
C ASP A 160 -12.32 1.79 -17.46
N SER A 161 -11.18 1.13 -17.26
CA SER A 161 -10.13 1.61 -16.35
C SER A 161 -8.97 2.29 -17.08
N GLN A 162 -8.01 2.85 -16.33
CA GLN A 162 -6.71 3.30 -16.84
C GLN A 162 -5.59 2.28 -16.62
N PHE A 163 -5.92 1.11 -16.07
CA PHE A 163 -4.93 0.06 -15.83
C PHE A 163 -4.39 -0.49 -17.15
N ARG A 164 -3.16 -0.96 -17.08
CA ARG A 164 -2.32 -1.54 -18.10
C ARG A 164 -1.62 -2.79 -17.60
N HIS A 165 -1.31 -2.90 -16.31
CA HIS A 165 -0.70 -4.09 -15.72
C HIS A 165 -1.49 -4.55 -14.49
N VAL A 166 -2.06 -5.76 -14.55
CA VAL A 166 -2.79 -6.36 -13.44
C VAL A 166 -2.12 -7.68 -13.07
N SER A 167 -1.71 -7.83 -11.83
CA SER A 167 -1.31 -9.11 -11.24
C SER A 167 -2.57 -9.86 -10.78
N VAL A 168 -2.70 -11.13 -11.16
CA VAL A 168 -3.80 -12.01 -10.79
C VAL A 168 -3.26 -13.07 -9.83
N SER A 169 -3.68 -12.99 -8.57
CA SER A 169 -3.25 -13.89 -7.51
C SER A 169 -4.30 -14.97 -7.28
N LEU A 170 -3.94 -16.23 -7.56
CA LEU A 170 -4.85 -17.39 -7.53
C LEU A 170 -4.49 -18.36 -6.41
N THR A 171 -5.51 -18.96 -5.80
CA THR A 171 -5.33 -20.08 -4.86
C THR A 171 -5.46 -21.43 -5.60
N PRO A 172 -5.00 -22.56 -5.00
CA PRO A 172 -5.18 -23.88 -5.61
C PRO A 172 -6.64 -24.22 -5.96
N ALA A 173 -7.61 -23.68 -5.20
CA ALA A 173 -9.05 -23.88 -5.45
C ALA A 173 -9.55 -23.18 -6.73
N GLN A 174 -8.78 -22.23 -7.27
CA GLN A 174 -9.12 -21.40 -8.43
C GLN A 174 -8.32 -21.80 -9.67
N ALA A 175 -7.95 -23.09 -9.79
CA ALA A 175 -7.14 -23.59 -10.90
C ALA A 175 -7.80 -23.41 -12.28
N ASP A 176 -9.14 -23.37 -12.33
CA ASP A 176 -9.91 -23.08 -13.55
C ASP A 176 -9.68 -21.66 -14.08
N LEU A 177 -9.41 -20.70 -13.19
CA LEU A 177 -9.10 -19.31 -13.54
C LEU A 177 -7.77 -19.16 -14.30
N CYS A 178 -6.92 -20.20 -14.34
CA CYS A 178 -5.71 -20.19 -15.19
C CYS A 178 -6.03 -20.05 -16.68
N ALA A 179 -7.27 -20.34 -17.10
CA ALA A 179 -7.72 -20.10 -18.47
C ALA A 179 -7.63 -18.62 -18.89
N LEU A 180 -7.58 -17.69 -17.93
CA LEU A 180 -7.37 -16.26 -18.17
C LEU A 180 -6.00 -15.96 -18.82
N GLN A 181 -4.97 -16.79 -18.58
CA GLN A 181 -3.64 -16.63 -19.19
C GLN A 181 -3.64 -16.74 -20.71
N ARG A 182 -4.64 -17.41 -21.28
CA ARG A 182 -4.74 -17.66 -22.73
C ARG A 182 -5.61 -16.63 -23.44
N ARG A 183 -6.06 -15.60 -22.73
CA ARG A 183 -6.91 -14.54 -23.27
C ARG A 183 -6.04 -13.36 -23.68
N ASP A 184 -6.33 -12.83 -24.86
CA ASP A 184 -5.82 -11.55 -25.29
C ASP A 184 -6.67 -10.43 -24.72
N TRP A 185 -6.01 -9.38 -24.25
CA TRP A 185 -6.64 -8.18 -23.70
C TRP A 185 -6.22 -6.99 -24.56
N LYS A 186 -7.13 -6.05 -24.79
CA LYS A 186 -6.87 -4.91 -25.69
C LYS A 186 -5.78 -4.01 -25.12
N ARG A 187 -5.78 -3.81 -23.81
CA ARG A 187 -4.90 -2.87 -23.10
C ARG A 187 -4.19 -3.51 -21.92
N LEU A 188 -4.85 -4.41 -21.20
CA LEU A 188 -4.28 -5.04 -20.03
C LEU A 188 -3.16 -6.02 -20.38
N ARG A 189 -2.13 -6.01 -19.54
CA ARG A 189 -1.14 -7.06 -19.42
C ARG A 189 -1.40 -7.74 -18.10
N LEU A 190 -1.50 -9.06 -18.12
CA LEU A 190 -1.75 -9.84 -16.91
C LEU A 190 -0.47 -10.55 -16.46
N GLY A 191 -0.08 -10.31 -15.21
CA GLY A 191 0.83 -11.16 -14.46
C GLY A 191 0.02 -12.17 -13.64
N PHE A 192 0.59 -13.32 -13.31
CA PHE A 192 -0.09 -14.34 -12.51
C PHE A 192 0.80 -14.76 -11.35
N ALA A 193 0.19 -15.03 -10.20
CA ALA A 193 0.89 -15.56 -9.04
C ALA A 193 0.06 -16.65 -8.35
N ALA A 194 0.73 -17.67 -7.83
CA ALA A 194 0.13 -18.70 -6.99
C ALA A 194 0.24 -18.30 -5.52
N LEU A 195 -0.91 -18.19 -4.84
CA LEU A 195 -1.03 -17.84 -3.44
C LEU A 195 -1.09 -19.10 -2.57
N HIS A 196 -0.06 -19.30 -1.76
CA HIS A 196 0.10 -20.43 -0.85
C HIS A 196 0.08 -19.99 0.60
N ALA A 197 -0.57 -20.75 1.47
CA ALA A 197 -0.38 -20.59 2.91
C ALA A 197 1.03 -21.04 3.29
N LEU A 198 1.69 -20.32 4.19
CA LEU A 198 2.96 -20.81 4.74
C LEU A 198 2.72 -22.06 5.59
N PRO A 199 3.62 -23.06 5.52
CA PRO A 199 3.57 -24.19 6.44
C PRO A 199 3.65 -23.72 7.89
N ALA A 200 2.86 -24.31 8.79
CA ALA A 200 2.90 -23.98 10.22
C ALA A 200 4.30 -24.13 10.84
N SER A 201 5.13 -25.03 10.27
CA SER A 201 6.53 -25.22 10.66
C SER A 201 7.42 -24.00 10.42
N ALA A 202 6.99 -23.02 9.63
CA ALA A 202 7.71 -21.78 9.41
C ALA A 202 7.64 -20.82 10.61
N GLY A 203 6.87 -21.12 11.66
CA GLY A 203 6.88 -20.35 12.92
C GLY A 203 6.16 -19.00 12.88
N GLY A 204 5.44 -18.68 11.79
CA GLY A 204 4.65 -17.47 11.63
C GLY A 204 3.43 -17.69 10.72
N VAL A 205 2.49 -16.74 10.75
CA VAL A 205 1.30 -16.75 9.89
C VAL A 205 1.50 -15.76 8.75
N GLY A 206 1.46 -16.27 7.53
CA GLY A 206 1.57 -15.47 6.31
C GLY A 206 1.26 -16.31 5.07
N ARG A 207 1.35 -15.67 3.92
CA ARG A 207 1.16 -16.32 2.62
C ARG A 207 2.29 -15.96 1.67
N LEU A 208 2.58 -16.89 0.77
CA LEU A 208 3.55 -16.70 -0.30
C LEU A 208 2.82 -16.52 -1.63
N LEU A 209 3.24 -15.51 -2.39
CA LEU A 209 2.89 -15.35 -3.79
C LEU A 209 4.09 -15.73 -4.64
N LEU A 210 3.98 -16.86 -5.34
CA LEU A 210 4.97 -17.31 -6.31
C LEU A 210 4.57 -16.74 -7.67
N HIS A 211 5.32 -15.75 -8.16
CA HIS A 211 5.01 -15.09 -9.43
C HIS A 211 5.40 -15.99 -10.59
N ALA A 212 4.47 -16.21 -11.51
CA ALA A 212 4.75 -16.83 -12.78
C ALA A 212 5.63 -15.88 -13.62
N ARG A 213 6.60 -16.45 -14.33
CA ARG A 213 7.41 -15.74 -15.32
C ARG A 213 6.54 -15.35 -16.51
N ALA A 214 7.06 -14.45 -17.35
CA ALA A 214 6.40 -14.10 -18.60
C ALA A 214 6.09 -15.37 -19.41
N GLN A 215 4.81 -15.56 -19.75
CA GLN A 215 4.30 -16.72 -20.50
C GLN A 215 4.36 -18.08 -19.78
N GLU A 216 4.79 -18.13 -18.52
CA GLU A 216 4.76 -19.36 -17.73
C GLU A 216 3.32 -19.70 -17.32
N ASP A 217 2.92 -20.96 -17.51
CA ASP A 217 1.66 -21.48 -17.01
C ASP A 217 1.69 -21.51 -15.47
N VAL A 218 0.71 -20.90 -14.80
CA VAL A 218 0.68 -20.81 -13.34
C VAL A 218 0.19 -22.12 -12.69
N ARG A 219 -0.41 -23.04 -13.45
CA ARG A 219 -0.99 -24.29 -12.92
C ARG A 219 0.00 -25.16 -12.15
N PRO A 220 1.25 -25.39 -12.62
CA PRO A 220 2.25 -26.14 -11.83
C PRO A 220 2.52 -25.49 -10.48
N LEU A 221 2.56 -24.15 -10.41
CA LEU A 221 2.76 -23.42 -9.16
C LEU A 221 1.56 -23.58 -8.22
N LEU A 222 0.33 -23.58 -8.73
CA LEU A 222 -0.87 -23.82 -7.92
C LEU A 222 -0.94 -25.26 -7.39
N ALA A 223 -0.36 -26.22 -8.10
CA ALA A 223 -0.34 -27.63 -7.71
C ALA A 223 0.70 -27.96 -6.63
N LEU A 224 1.57 -27.01 -6.25
CA LEU A 224 2.55 -27.16 -5.18
C LEU A 224 1.83 -27.30 -3.83
N SER A 225 1.63 -28.54 -3.39
CA SER A 225 1.06 -28.85 -2.07
C SER A 225 2.10 -29.39 -1.09
N ASP A 226 3.24 -29.88 -1.59
CA ASP A 226 4.37 -30.32 -0.77
C ASP A 226 5.21 -29.12 -0.33
N PRO A 227 5.39 -28.89 0.99
CA PRO A 227 6.26 -27.84 1.51
C PRO A 227 7.69 -27.88 0.95
N LYS A 228 8.24 -29.06 0.66
CA LYS A 228 9.60 -29.15 0.09
C LYS A 228 9.65 -28.64 -1.34
N ALA A 229 8.66 -28.99 -2.16
CA ALA A 229 8.53 -28.49 -3.52
C ALA A 229 8.34 -26.96 -3.53
N LEU A 230 7.50 -26.44 -2.64
CA LEU A 230 7.31 -25.00 -2.47
C LEU A 230 8.62 -24.28 -2.14
N LEU A 231 9.40 -24.79 -1.18
CA LEU A 231 10.69 -24.21 -0.81
C LEU A 231 11.72 -24.31 -1.95
N ALA A 232 11.70 -25.39 -2.73
CA ALA A 232 12.57 -25.55 -3.89
C ALA A 232 12.27 -24.50 -4.98
N ASP A 233 10.99 -24.25 -5.28
CA ASP A 233 10.57 -23.20 -6.21
C ASP A 233 10.88 -21.80 -5.69
N MET A 234 10.81 -21.57 -4.37
CA MET A 234 11.20 -20.29 -3.77
C MET A 234 12.69 -19.99 -3.96
N ALA A 235 13.54 -21.02 -3.92
CA ALA A 235 14.98 -20.88 -4.06
C ALA A 235 15.43 -20.59 -5.50
N ASP A 236 14.52 -20.62 -6.49
CA ASP A 236 14.83 -20.27 -7.86
C ASP A 236 15.10 -18.76 -8.00
N PRO A 237 16.34 -18.34 -8.31
CA PRO A 237 16.71 -16.92 -8.35
C PRO A 237 16.01 -16.13 -9.46
N GLY A 238 15.44 -16.82 -10.46
CA GLY A 238 14.68 -16.20 -11.55
C GLY A 238 13.18 -16.05 -11.24
N ARG A 239 12.72 -16.44 -10.04
CA ARG A 239 11.31 -16.34 -9.63
C ARG A 239 11.18 -15.26 -8.56
N ALA A 240 10.30 -14.30 -8.78
CA ALA A 240 9.93 -13.38 -7.71
C ALA A 240 9.00 -14.09 -6.72
N VAL A 241 9.30 -13.93 -5.43
CA VAL A 241 8.49 -14.50 -4.34
C VAL A 241 8.15 -13.36 -3.38
N THR A 242 6.85 -13.12 -3.20
CA THR A 242 6.35 -12.12 -2.25
C THR A 242 5.80 -12.80 -1.01
N LEU A 243 6.26 -12.37 0.16
CA LEU A 243 5.60 -12.67 1.43
C LEU A 243 4.49 -11.65 1.68
N THR A 244 3.24 -12.08 1.83
CA THR A 244 2.05 -11.23 2.04
C THR A 244 1.21 -11.78 3.20
N ASP A 245 0.18 -11.05 3.59
CA ASP A 245 -0.84 -11.46 4.56
C ASP A 245 -0.23 -11.87 5.91
N ILE A 246 0.85 -11.17 6.30
CA ILE A 246 1.59 -11.41 7.54
C ILE A 246 0.73 -10.99 8.74
N ASP A 247 0.53 -11.92 9.67
CA ASP A 247 -0.04 -11.61 10.98
C ASP A 247 1.05 -11.03 11.88
N ILE A 248 0.94 -9.74 12.20
CA ILE A 248 1.91 -9.07 13.07
C ILE A 248 1.33 -9.04 14.48
N PRO A 249 2.03 -9.60 15.49
CA PRO A 249 1.54 -9.57 16.85
C PRO A 249 1.22 -8.14 17.31
N ALA A 250 0.06 -7.95 17.93
CA ALA A 250 -0.37 -6.63 18.42
C ALA A 250 0.64 -6.04 19.43
N SER A 251 1.33 -6.90 20.19
CA SER A 251 2.43 -6.50 21.08
C SER A 251 3.64 -5.95 20.35
N GLU A 252 4.04 -6.53 19.22
CA GLU A 252 5.13 -6.02 18.37
C GLU A 252 4.74 -4.70 17.74
N LEU A 253 3.50 -4.56 17.22
CA LEU A 253 3.01 -3.30 16.69
C LEU A 253 2.97 -2.19 17.75
N ALA A 254 2.52 -2.51 18.96
CA ALA A 254 2.50 -1.56 20.07
C ALA A 254 3.91 -1.15 20.52
N ALA A 255 4.84 -2.12 20.60
CA ALA A 255 6.24 -1.85 20.89
C ALA A 255 6.86 -0.96 19.80
N TYR A 256 6.68 -1.33 18.52
CA TYR A 256 7.16 -0.54 17.39
C TYR A 256 6.64 0.89 17.44
N ALA A 257 5.35 1.11 17.71
CA ALA A 257 4.76 2.45 17.85
C ALA A 257 5.44 3.31 18.94
N ASN A 258 5.94 2.70 20.02
CA ASN A 258 6.72 3.40 21.04
C ASN A 258 8.14 3.73 20.57
N GLU A 259 8.77 2.81 19.83
CA GLU A 259 10.10 2.98 19.24
C GLU A 259 10.14 4.09 18.21
N LEU A 260 9.05 4.34 17.49
CA LEU A 260 8.94 5.40 16.48
C LEU A 260 9.20 6.83 16.98
N ARG A 261 9.32 7.03 18.30
CA ARG A 261 9.72 8.30 18.92
C ARG A 261 11.23 8.48 18.97
N LYS A 262 12.01 7.43 18.73
CA LYS A 262 13.48 7.41 18.78
C LYS A 262 14.10 7.72 17.42
N PRO A 263 15.39 8.08 17.35
CA PRO A 263 16.12 8.21 16.09
C PRO A 263 16.13 6.91 15.29
N ALA A 264 16.11 7.01 13.95
CA ALA A 264 16.02 5.84 13.06
C ALA A 264 17.06 4.73 13.32
N PRO A 265 18.36 5.02 13.57
CA PRO A 265 19.34 3.97 13.88
C PRO A 265 19.01 3.16 15.14
N GLU A 266 18.34 3.78 16.11
CA GLU A 266 17.89 3.08 17.32
C GLU A 266 16.69 2.18 17.04
N VAL A 267 15.74 2.66 16.22
CA VAL A 267 14.60 1.87 15.74
C VAL A 267 15.11 0.63 15.00
N ASP A 268 16.03 0.82 14.05
CA ASP A 268 16.62 -0.26 13.25
C ASP A 268 17.26 -1.33 14.16
N ARG A 269 18.04 -0.90 15.16
CA ARG A 269 18.66 -1.82 16.12
C ARG A 269 17.63 -2.62 16.92
N VAL A 270 16.54 -1.98 17.34
CA VAL A 270 15.49 -2.64 18.14
C VAL A 270 14.68 -3.62 17.30
N LEU A 271 14.41 -3.30 16.03
CA LEU A 271 13.71 -4.17 15.10
C LEU A 271 14.40 -5.52 14.90
N TRP A 272 15.74 -5.59 14.96
CA TRP A 272 16.47 -6.87 14.89
C TRP A 272 16.16 -7.84 16.05
N ALA A 273 15.58 -7.34 17.15
CA ALA A 273 15.11 -8.18 18.25
C ALA A 273 13.70 -8.75 18.02
N TYR A 274 12.96 -8.25 17.03
CA TYR A 274 11.56 -8.59 16.84
C TYR A 274 11.39 -9.98 16.21
N PRO A 275 10.53 -10.86 16.77
CA PRO A 275 10.25 -12.16 16.18
C PRO A 275 9.81 -12.08 14.72
N CYS A 276 8.94 -11.11 14.37
CA CYS A 276 8.48 -10.94 12.99
C CYS A 276 9.65 -10.65 12.02
N LEU A 277 10.56 -9.72 12.35
CA LEU A 277 11.71 -9.43 11.49
C LEU A 277 12.61 -10.66 11.30
N ARG A 278 12.92 -11.38 12.38
CA ARG A 278 13.76 -12.60 12.31
C ARG A 278 13.12 -13.67 11.44
N TRP A 279 11.80 -13.82 11.54
CA TRP A 279 11.05 -14.74 10.71
C TRP A 279 11.09 -14.34 9.23
N VAL A 280 10.86 -13.06 8.90
CA VAL A 280 10.99 -12.57 7.51
C VAL A 280 12.42 -12.74 6.99
N ALA A 281 13.44 -12.48 7.82
CA ALA A 281 14.84 -12.70 7.45
C ALA A 281 15.16 -14.17 7.15
N GLN A 282 14.57 -15.11 7.88
CA GLN A 282 14.71 -16.55 7.56
C GLN A 282 14.08 -16.89 6.21
N LEU A 283 12.90 -16.34 5.92
CA LEU A 283 12.24 -16.56 4.62
C LEU A 283 12.98 -15.89 3.46
N GLN A 284 13.64 -14.75 3.70
CA GLN A 284 14.52 -14.12 2.71
C GLN A 284 15.66 -15.06 2.32
N LEU A 285 16.31 -15.70 3.29
CA LEU A 285 17.37 -16.68 3.02
C LEU A 285 16.86 -17.91 2.24
N GLN A 286 15.55 -18.15 2.24
CA GLN A 286 14.88 -19.21 1.48
C GLN A 286 14.37 -18.74 0.10
N GLY A 287 14.65 -17.50 -0.30
CA GLY A 287 14.34 -16.96 -1.63
C GLY A 287 13.18 -15.97 -1.68
N VAL A 288 12.59 -15.58 -0.55
CA VAL A 288 11.69 -14.41 -0.53
C VAL A 288 12.47 -13.17 -0.92
N SER A 289 12.04 -12.52 -2.01
CA SER A 289 12.68 -11.32 -2.56
C SER A 289 11.81 -10.07 -2.44
N ARG A 290 10.53 -10.24 -2.07
CA ARG A 290 9.57 -9.13 -1.92
C ARG A 290 8.73 -9.25 -0.66
N LEU A 291 8.28 -8.12 -0.13
CA LEU A 291 7.41 -8.02 1.03
C LEU A 291 6.13 -7.23 0.70
N GLY A 292 4.97 -7.84 0.92
CA GLY A 292 3.66 -7.21 0.84
C GLY A 292 3.45 -6.27 2.01
N VAL A 293 3.76 -4.99 1.82
CA VAL A 293 3.72 -3.94 2.86
C VAL A 293 2.32 -3.39 3.05
N PHE A 294 1.49 -3.35 2.00
CA PHE A 294 0.14 -2.81 2.04
C PHE A 294 -0.91 -3.85 1.64
N GLN A 295 -1.97 -3.95 2.45
CA GLN A 295 -3.14 -4.78 2.18
C GLN A 295 -4.43 -4.04 2.53
N PRO A 296 -5.54 -4.37 1.84
CA PRO A 296 -6.86 -3.87 2.21
C PRO A 296 -7.15 -4.20 3.68
N ARG A 297 -7.37 -3.15 4.49
CA ARG A 297 -7.69 -3.21 5.93
C ARG A 297 -6.49 -3.37 6.88
N GLN A 298 -5.26 -3.44 6.38
CA GLN A 298 -4.07 -3.41 7.23
C GLN A 298 -3.93 -2.03 7.90
N PRO A 299 -3.73 -1.95 9.23
CA PRO A 299 -3.47 -0.68 9.90
C PRO A 299 -2.22 0.01 9.35
N LEU A 300 -2.21 1.34 9.25
CA LEU A 300 -1.03 2.09 8.79
C LEU A 300 0.24 1.73 9.58
N MET A 301 0.12 1.56 10.90
CA MET A 301 1.25 1.17 11.75
C MET A 301 1.87 -0.17 11.31
N ALA A 302 1.05 -1.12 10.87
CA ALA A 302 1.52 -2.39 10.33
C ALA A 302 2.20 -2.21 8.98
N ALA A 303 1.69 -1.33 8.11
CA ALA A 303 2.34 -1.02 6.84
C ALA A 303 3.70 -0.34 7.06
N GLU A 304 3.79 0.65 7.95
CA GLU A 304 5.08 1.27 8.31
C GLU A 304 6.07 0.22 8.86
N PHE A 305 5.61 -0.66 9.75
CA PHE A 305 6.43 -1.72 10.29
C PHE A 305 6.98 -2.67 9.22
N LEU A 306 6.12 -3.15 8.30
CA LEU A 306 6.57 -4.00 7.19
C LEU A 306 7.46 -3.24 6.21
N SER A 307 7.22 -1.95 5.98
CA SER A 307 8.10 -1.11 5.15
C SER A 307 9.51 -1.04 5.72
N ASP A 308 9.63 -0.84 7.03
CA ASP A 308 10.93 -0.83 7.71
C ASP A 308 11.60 -2.22 7.68
N ILE A 309 10.85 -3.31 7.85
CA ILE A 309 11.39 -4.67 7.68
C ILE A 309 11.91 -4.87 6.25
N ALA A 310 11.13 -4.48 5.23
CA ALA A 310 11.55 -4.61 3.84
C ALA A 310 12.86 -3.87 3.58
N ARG A 311 12.95 -2.61 4.01
CA ARG A 311 14.16 -1.78 3.90
C ARG A 311 15.35 -2.42 4.59
N LEU A 312 15.19 -2.86 5.84
CA LEU A 312 16.28 -3.44 6.64
C LEU A 312 16.84 -4.73 6.04
N LEU A 313 15.98 -5.51 5.41
CA LEU A 313 16.35 -6.78 4.77
C LEU A 313 16.74 -6.61 3.29
N GLY A 314 16.61 -5.41 2.72
CA GLY A 314 16.81 -5.19 1.27
C GLY A 314 15.78 -5.93 0.40
N LEU A 315 14.58 -6.18 0.93
CA LEU A 315 13.46 -6.75 0.18
C LEU A 315 12.75 -5.66 -0.61
N GLN A 316 12.27 -6.00 -1.81
CA GLN A 316 11.42 -5.09 -2.57
C GLN A 316 10.05 -4.99 -1.90
N ALA A 317 9.67 -3.80 -1.44
CA ALA A 317 8.32 -3.54 -0.93
C ALA A 317 7.30 -3.61 -2.09
N CYS A 318 6.14 -4.22 -1.84
CA CYS A 318 5.04 -4.28 -2.80
C CYS A 318 3.68 -4.21 -2.10
N GLY A 319 2.61 -4.07 -2.88
CA GLY A 319 1.27 -3.72 -2.39
C GLY A 319 1.11 -2.21 -2.42
N GLY A 320 0.18 -1.71 -3.23
CA GLY A 320 -0.11 -0.28 -3.30
C GLY A 320 -0.99 0.18 -2.15
N SER A 321 -0.92 1.47 -1.82
CA SER A 321 -1.64 2.11 -0.72
C SER A 321 -3.16 2.21 -0.94
N ALA A 322 -3.91 1.14 -1.18
CA ALA A 322 -5.37 1.28 -1.29
C ALA A 322 -6.07 1.21 0.07
N GLY A 323 -6.95 2.20 0.25
CA GLY A 323 -7.88 2.25 1.36
C GLY A 323 -8.78 1.01 1.43
N ARG A 324 -9.41 0.85 2.59
CA ARG A 324 -10.37 -0.20 2.95
C ARG A 324 -11.27 -0.60 1.78
N CYS A 325 -11.10 -1.82 1.28
CA CYS A 325 -12.09 -2.51 0.45
C CYS A 325 -12.48 -3.86 1.08
N ALA A 326 -13.67 -4.35 0.72
CA ALA A 326 -14.19 -5.62 1.20
C ALA A 326 -13.43 -6.81 0.59
N VAL A 327 -13.57 -8.00 1.18
CA VAL A 327 -13.02 -9.24 0.60
C VAL A 327 -13.61 -9.42 -0.81
N GLY A 328 -12.75 -9.51 -1.83
CA GLY A 328 -13.14 -9.53 -3.24
C GLY A 328 -13.26 -8.16 -3.92
N ALA A 329 -12.90 -7.07 -3.23
CA ALA A 329 -12.83 -5.73 -3.81
C ALA A 329 -11.39 -5.19 -3.74
N PHE A 330 -10.92 -4.77 -4.90
CA PHE A 330 -9.61 -4.22 -5.25
C PHE A 330 -8.85 -3.39 -4.21
N SER A 331 -7.52 -3.37 -4.38
CA SER A 331 -6.63 -2.36 -3.83
C SER A 331 -6.17 -1.37 -4.92
N ILE A 332 -7.08 -0.54 -5.45
CA ILE A 332 -6.75 0.76 -6.08
C ILE A 332 -7.80 1.80 -5.72
N SER A 333 -7.37 3.02 -5.40
CA SER A 333 -8.24 4.17 -5.24
C SER A 333 -9.09 4.46 -6.49
N GLY A 334 -10.39 4.20 -6.36
CA GLY A 334 -11.54 4.85 -6.99
C GLY A 334 -11.41 5.53 -8.36
N ARG A 335 -12.08 4.94 -9.36
CA ARG A 335 -13.25 5.55 -10.01
C ARG A 335 -14.28 4.47 -10.42
N ARG A 336 -15.53 4.70 -9.99
CA ARG A 336 -16.81 4.06 -10.38
C ARG A 336 -16.93 2.52 -10.34
N ALA A 337 -16.94 1.96 -9.12
CA ALA A 337 -17.64 0.71 -8.84
C ALA A 337 -19.12 0.95 -8.41
N GLN A 338 -19.84 1.83 -9.11
CA GLN A 338 -21.31 1.98 -8.93
C GLN A 338 -22.12 1.13 -9.93
N GLY A 339 -21.46 0.36 -10.80
CA GLY A 339 -22.13 -0.49 -11.80
C GLY A 339 -22.01 -2.00 -11.58
N LEU A 340 -21.34 -2.46 -10.51
CA LEU A 340 -21.11 -3.89 -10.24
C LEU A 340 -22.24 -4.58 -9.46
N HIS A 341 -23.28 -3.83 -9.09
CA HIS A 341 -24.56 -4.41 -8.73
C HIS A 341 -25.53 -4.21 -9.89
N GLY A 342 -25.60 -5.23 -10.75
CA GLY A 342 -26.84 -5.50 -11.48
C GLY A 342 -27.97 -5.59 -10.46
N GLN A 343 -29.05 -4.89 -10.77
CA GLN A 343 -30.19 -4.61 -9.93
C GLN A 343 -30.80 -5.87 -9.29
N ASP A 344 -31.20 -5.76 -8.02
CA ASP A 344 -32.60 -5.97 -7.66
C ASP A 344 -32.92 -5.28 -6.33
N GLY A 345 -34.04 -4.55 -6.35
CA GLY A 345 -34.57 -3.87 -5.19
C GLY A 345 -35.14 -4.86 -4.18
N SER A 346 -34.65 -4.78 -2.95
CA SER A 346 -35.47 -5.03 -1.78
C SER A 346 -34.95 -4.17 -0.64
N SER A 347 -35.78 -3.23 -0.19
CA SER A 347 -35.55 -2.44 1.01
C SER A 347 -35.35 -3.37 2.21
N ILE A 348 -34.11 -3.50 2.69
CA ILE A 348 -33.87 -3.97 4.04
C ILE A 348 -34.11 -2.77 4.95
N THR A 349 -35.30 -2.68 5.51
CA THR A 349 -35.58 -1.83 6.66
C THR A 349 -34.76 -2.35 7.84
N THR A 350 -33.74 -1.59 8.23
CA THR A 350 -33.09 -1.78 9.53
C THR A 350 -34.14 -1.56 10.63
N PRO A 351 -34.33 -2.49 11.58
CA PRO A 351 -35.15 -2.23 12.74
C PRO A 351 -34.52 -1.11 13.59
N PRO A 352 -35.32 -0.28 14.26
CA PRO A 352 -34.79 0.77 15.12
C PRO A 352 -33.95 0.16 16.24
N MET A 353 -32.70 0.62 16.37
CA MET A 353 -31.89 0.33 17.53
C MET A 353 -32.51 1.00 18.75
N THR A 354 -33.06 0.20 19.66
CA THR A 354 -33.40 0.63 21.01
C THR A 354 -32.11 1.03 21.73
N PRO A 355 -31.99 2.24 22.30
CA PRO A 355 -30.83 2.60 23.09
C PRO A 355 -30.70 1.69 24.32
N PRO A 356 -29.48 1.35 24.76
CA PRO A 356 -29.28 0.55 25.96
C PRO A 356 -29.83 1.27 27.19
N ALA A 357 -30.49 0.51 28.06
CA ALA A 357 -31.02 0.99 29.33
C ALA A 357 -29.90 1.60 30.19
N VAL A 358 -30.10 2.84 30.63
CA VAL A 358 -29.27 3.50 31.63
C VAL A 358 -29.45 2.76 32.96
N PRO A 359 -28.39 2.23 33.61
CA PRO A 359 -28.52 1.67 34.93
C PRO A 359 -28.91 2.77 35.93
N ALA A 360 -29.94 2.48 36.73
CA ALA A 360 -30.45 3.37 37.76
C ALA A 360 -29.32 3.78 38.74
N ARG A 361 -29.18 5.09 38.94
CA ARG A 361 -28.34 5.63 40.01
C ARG A 361 -28.97 5.24 41.35
N HIS A 362 -28.26 4.45 42.15
CA HIS A 362 -28.55 4.33 43.57
C HIS A 362 -28.32 5.70 44.23
N SER A 363 -29.38 6.24 44.79
CA SER A 363 -29.34 7.38 45.70
C SER A 363 -28.70 6.94 47.01
N GLU A 364 -27.52 7.46 47.32
CA GLU A 364 -27.05 7.54 48.70
C GLU A 364 -27.90 8.60 49.41
N ALA A 365 -28.65 8.16 50.42
CA ALA A 365 -29.27 9.03 51.40
C ALA A 365 -28.30 9.16 52.58
N SER A 366 -27.88 10.39 52.86
CA SER A 366 -27.19 10.77 54.09
C SER A 366 -28.13 10.66 55.28
N ALA A 367 -27.61 10.09 56.37
CA ALA A 367 -27.91 10.49 57.74
C ALA A 367 -26.56 10.69 58.45
#